data_AF-A0A7S4C287-F1
#
_entry.id   AF-A0A7S4C287-F1
#
_cell.length_a   1.000
_cell.length_b   1.000
_cell.length_c   1.000
_cell.angle_alpha   90.00
_cell.angle_beta   90.00
_cell.angle_gamma   90.00
#
_symmetry.space_group_name_H-M   'P 1'
#
loop_
_entity.id
_entity.type
_entity.pdbx_description
1 polymer ?
#
loop_
_entity_poly.entity_id
_entity_poly.type
_entity_poly.pdbx_seq_one_letter_code
_entity_poly.pdbx_strand_id
1 'polypeptide(L)'
;DCARLLASPPPADVIVALHACGGLSDVALAAAAAAAASAIVCTCCFSKHKGLTQANSWRVQEEDKELLRRLADGEAADVSYSARRVISNLRLAAMKRALFVAAPAQDVTEPHTAASELSEIGVRA
;
A
#
# COMPACT_ATOMS: atom_id res chain seq x y z
N ASP A 1 3.15 -21.81 -1.83
CA ASP A 1 2.16 -21.33 -2.82
C ASP A 1 1.96 -19.84 -2.61
N CYS A 2 2.36 -19.02 -3.58
CA CYS A 2 2.30 -17.55 -3.49
C CYS A 2 0.86 -17.03 -3.43
N ALA A 3 -0.12 -17.76 -4.00
CA ALA A 3 -1.52 -17.36 -3.96
C ALA A 3 -2.08 -17.38 -2.54
N ARG A 4 -1.70 -18.39 -1.74
CA ARG A 4 -2.09 -18.47 -0.31
C ARG A 4 -1.49 -17.34 0.52
N LEU A 5 -0.22 -16.99 0.30
CA LEU A 5 0.43 -15.90 1.02
C LEU A 5 -0.22 -14.54 0.73
N LEU A 6 -0.74 -14.33 -0.48
CA LEU A 6 -1.46 -13.10 -0.83
C LEU A 6 -2.91 -13.10 -0.36
N ALA A 7 -3.56 -14.26 -0.28
CA ALA A 7 -4.94 -14.38 0.20
C ALA A 7 -5.07 -14.17 1.72
N SER A 8 -4.05 -14.58 2.48
CA SER A 8 -4.01 -14.41 3.93
C SER A 8 -2.55 -14.21 4.35
N PRO A 9 -1.99 -13.00 4.15
CA PRO A 9 -0.65 -12.70 4.60
C PRO A 9 -0.60 -12.73 6.14
N PRO A 10 0.49 -13.23 6.73
CA PRO A 10 0.68 -13.12 8.17
C PRO A 10 0.72 -11.64 8.60
N PRO A 11 0.34 -11.31 9.84
CA PRO A 11 0.51 -9.97 10.38
C PRO A 11 1.98 -9.52 10.26
N ALA A 12 2.19 -8.30 9.80
CA ALA A 12 3.53 -7.74 9.63
C ALA A 12 3.50 -6.23 9.80
N ASP A 13 4.46 -5.65 10.51
CA ASP A 13 4.55 -4.19 10.67
C ASP A 13 5.02 -3.49 9.39
N VAL A 14 5.88 -4.18 8.62
CA VAL A 14 6.53 -3.64 7.42
C VAL A 14 6.50 -4.65 6.28
N ILE A 15 6.05 -4.19 5.10
CA ILE A 15 6.21 -4.94 3.84
C ILE A 15 7.24 -4.27 2.95
N VAL A 16 8.19 -5.05 2.44
CA VAL A 16 9.16 -4.59 1.44
C VAL A 16 8.94 -5.37 0.15
N ALA A 17 8.51 -4.66 -0.89
CA ALA A 17 8.30 -5.21 -2.21
C ALA A 17 9.43 -4.77 -3.15
N LEU A 18 10.29 -5.74 -3.50
CA LEU A 18 11.40 -5.53 -4.40
C LEU A 18 10.97 -5.69 -5.85
N HIS A 19 11.40 -4.77 -6.72
CA HIS A 19 11.03 -4.77 -8.14
C HIS A 19 9.51 -4.82 -8.39
N ALA A 20 8.74 -4.14 -7.55
CA ALA A 20 7.28 -4.09 -7.59
C ALA A 20 6.78 -3.21 -8.77
N CYS A 21 7.27 -3.42 -9.98
CA CYS A 21 6.96 -2.60 -11.14
C CYS A 21 5.53 -2.87 -11.66
N GLY A 22 4.88 -1.85 -12.22
CA GLY A 22 3.50 -1.99 -12.70
C GLY A 22 2.55 -2.40 -11.58
N GLY A 23 1.72 -3.41 -11.83
CA GLY A 23 0.70 -3.94 -10.92
C GLY A 23 1.26 -4.79 -9.79
N LEU A 24 2.55 -5.12 -9.79
CA LEU A 24 3.17 -5.74 -8.62
C LEU A 24 3.21 -4.78 -7.42
N SER A 25 3.29 -3.46 -7.66
CA SER A 25 3.08 -2.47 -6.59
C SER A 25 1.68 -2.57 -6.01
N ASP A 26 0.68 -2.82 -6.85
CA ASP A 26 -0.72 -2.89 -6.42
C ASP A 26 -0.96 -4.16 -5.60
N VAL A 27 -0.36 -5.29 -6.01
CA VAL A 27 -0.34 -6.53 -5.23
C VAL A 27 0.35 -6.33 -3.89
N ALA A 28 1.50 -5.64 -3.87
CA ALA A 28 2.21 -5.34 -2.63
C ALA A 28 1.39 -4.46 -1.69
N LEU A 29 0.71 -3.43 -2.21
CA LEU A 29 -0.20 -2.59 -1.45
C LEU A 29 -1.39 -3.38 -0.88
N ALA A 30 -1.99 -4.26 -1.68
CA ALA A 30 -3.07 -5.14 -1.22
C ALA A 30 -2.59 -6.09 -0.11
N ALA A 31 -1.40 -6.67 -0.25
CA ALA A 31 -0.79 -7.51 0.78
C ALA A 31 -0.51 -6.72 2.07
N ALA A 32 -0.02 -5.49 1.98
CA ALA A 32 0.23 -4.64 3.16
C ALA A 32 -1.07 -4.29 3.87
N ALA A 33 -2.13 -3.99 3.12
CA ALA A 33 -3.43 -3.74 3.69
C ALA A 33 -4.00 -4.98 4.40
N ALA A 34 -3.92 -6.15 3.76
CA ALA A 34 -4.40 -7.40 4.33
C ALA A 34 -3.58 -7.85 5.57
N ALA A 35 -2.29 -7.52 5.62
CA ALA A 35 -1.42 -7.79 6.76
C ALA A 35 -1.53 -6.76 7.89
N ALA A 36 -2.37 -5.73 7.74
CA ALA A 36 -2.46 -4.56 8.63
C ALA A 36 -1.10 -3.87 8.85
N ALA A 37 -0.26 -3.80 7.81
CA ALA A 37 1.07 -3.24 7.92
C ALA A 37 1.07 -1.74 8.15
N SER A 38 1.91 -1.30 9.08
CA SER A 38 2.12 0.12 9.40
C SER A 38 2.90 0.84 8.31
N ALA A 39 3.77 0.13 7.58
CA ALA A 39 4.58 0.70 6.51
C ALA A 39 4.75 -0.26 5.32
N ILE A 40 4.94 0.33 4.14
CA ILE A 40 5.27 -0.40 2.93
C ILE A 40 6.36 0.32 2.13
N VAL A 41 7.36 -0.43 1.67
CA VAL A 41 8.39 0.04 0.76
C VAL A 41 8.22 -0.68 -0.58
N CYS A 42 7.73 0.04 -1.58
CA CYS A 42 7.65 -0.46 -2.96
C CYS A 42 8.80 0.08 -3.79
N THR A 43 9.82 -0.74 -4.03
CA THR A 43 10.87 -0.36 -4.98
C THR A 43 10.39 -0.68 -6.39
N CYS A 44 10.35 0.33 -7.26
CA CYS A 44 9.83 0.19 -8.61
C CYS A 44 10.89 0.64 -9.59
N CYS A 45 11.17 -0.20 -10.57
CA CYS A 45 11.97 0.11 -11.74
C CYS A 45 11.23 0.97 -12.78
N PHE A 46 9.92 1.17 -12.59
CA PHE A 46 8.93 1.85 -13.44
C PHE A 46 8.78 1.32 -14.88
N SER A 47 9.84 0.76 -15.46
CA SER A 47 10.01 0.70 -16.91
C SER A 47 10.27 -0.70 -17.49
N LYS A 48 10.75 -1.67 -16.70
CA LYS A 48 11.02 -3.02 -17.23
C LYS A 48 9.77 -3.81 -17.61
N HIS A 49 8.61 -3.45 -17.06
CA HIS A 49 7.39 -4.25 -17.21
C HIS A 49 6.15 -3.38 -17.47
N LYS A 50 6.13 -2.68 -18.61
CA LYS A 50 5.05 -1.78 -19.03
C LYS A 50 3.68 -2.46 -19.03
N GLY A 51 3.63 -3.76 -19.37
CA GLY A 51 2.41 -4.57 -19.42
C GLY A 51 1.83 -4.99 -18.07
N LEU A 52 2.54 -4.80 -16.94
CA LEU A 52 2.01 -5.20 -15.63
C LEU A 52 1.09 -4.16 -15.00
N THR A 53 0.99 -2.96 -15.56
CA THR A 53 0.28 -1.85 -14.92
C THR A 53 -1.22 -1.88 -15.24
N GLN A 54 -2.09 -2.17 -14.27
CA GLN A 54 -3.51 -1.87 -14.43
C GLN A 54 -3.71 -0.35 -14.31
N ALA A 55 -3.62 0.32 -15.47
CA ALA A 55 -3.84 1.75 -15.65
C ALA A 55 -5.21 2.22 -15.13
N ASN A 56 -6.18 1.31 -15.11
CA ASN A 56 -7.61 1.60 -15.01
C ASN A 56 -8.00 2.17 -13.65
N SER A 57 -7.20 1.95 -12.59
CA SER A 57 -7.55 2.34 -11.22
C SER A 57 -7.17 3.78 -10.84
N TRP A 58 -6.34 4.46 -11.65
CA TRP A 58 -5.72 5.74 -11.25
C TRP A 58 -6.64 6.96 -11.41
N ARG A 59 -7.85 6.80 -11.97
CA ARG A 59 -8.84 7.89 -12.22
C ARG A 59 -8.25 9.13 -12.89
N VAL A 60 -7.29 8.94 -13.79
CA VAL A 60 -6.73 9.96 -14.69
C VAL A 60 -7.08 9.57 -16.12
N GLN A 61 -7.03 10.53 -17.06
CA GLN A 61 -7.21 10.21 -18.47
C GLN A 61 -6.06 9.33 -18.98
N GLU A 62 -6.30 8.48 -19.98
CA GLU A 62 -5.25 7.60 -20.52
C GLU A 62 -4.07 8.38 -21.12
N GLU A 63 -4.34 9.55 -21.71
CA GLU A 63 -3.32 10.46 -22.24
C GLU A 63 -2.36 10.94 -21.14
N ASP A 64 -2.89 11.36 -20.00
CA ASP A 64 -2.10 11.79 -18.85
C ASP A 64 -1.28 10.64 -18.27
N LYS A 65 -1.85 9.42 -18.25
CA LYS A 65 -1.13 8.22 -17.79
C LYS A 65 0.06 7.93 -18.69
N GLU A 66 -0.15 8.02 -20.01
CA GLU A 66 0.92 7.78 -20.96
C GLU A 66 2.01 8.85 -20.86
N LEU A 67 1.62 10.13 -20.74
CA LEU A 67 2.56 11.21 -20.49
C LEU A 67 3.39 10.95 -19.22
N LEU A 68 2.73 10.64 -18.09
CA LEU A 68 3.42 10.37 -16.83
C LEU A 68 4.38 9.19 -16.92
N ARG A 69 4.01 8.12 -17.63
CA ARG A 69 4.90 6.97 -17.88
C ARG A 69 6.12 7.38 -18.68
N ARG A 70 5.92 8.14 -19.76
CA ARG A 70 7.03 8.65 -20.58
C ARG A 70 7.96 9.56 -19.79
N LEU A 71 7.42 10.46 -18.96
CA LEU A 71 8.21 11.33 -18.09
C LEU A 71 8.98 10.53 -17.03
N ALA A 72 8.36 9.53 -16.40
CA ALA A 72 9.00 8.65 -15.43
C ALA A 72 10.13 7.79 -16.02
N ASP A 73 10.05 7.49 -17.33
CA ASP A 73 11.07 6.78 -18.11
C ASP A 73 12.18 7.71 -18.66
N GLY A 74 12.00 9.03 -18.59
CA GLY A 74 12.93 9.99 -19.16
C GLY A 74 14.30 10.05 -18.46
N GLU A 75 15.29 10.58 -19.17
CA GLU A 75 16.67 10.74 -18.68
C GLU A 75 16.87 11.94 -17.75
N ALA A 76 16.01 12.96 -17.87
CA ALA A 76 16.01 14.11 -16.98
C ALA A 76 15.61 13.69 -15.56
N ALA A 77 16.59 13.59 -14.67
CA ALA A 77 16.45 12.95 -13.37
C ALA A 77 15.38 13.59 -12.48
N ASP A 78 15.27 14.92 -12.51
CA ASP A 78 14.29 15.72 -11.75
C ASP A 78 12.85 15.50 -12.23
N VAL A 79 12.65 15.53 -13.55
CA VAL A 79 11.36 15.28 -14.20
C VAL A 79 10.93 13.83 -13.97
N SER A 80 11.86 12.90 -14.16
CA SER A 80 11.66 11.47 -13.96
C SER A 80 11.28 11.15 -12.51
N TYR A 81 12.05 11.69 -11.55
CA TYR A 81 11.75 11.53 -10.12
C TYR A 81 10.35 12.08 -9.78
N SER A 82 10.02 13.27 -10.28
CA SER A 82 8.73 13.91 -10.02
C SER A 82 7.57 13.09 -10.59
N ALA A 83 7.69 12.61 -11.83
CA ALA A 83 6.69 11.77 -12.47
C ALA A 83 6.50 10.43 -11.73
N ARG A 84 7.60 9.77 -11.32
CA ARG A 84 7.56 8.54 -10.51
C ARG A 84 6.82 8.75 -9.21
N ARG A 85 7.08 9.87 -8.53
CA ARG A 85 6.41 10.25 -7.28
C ARG A 85 4.92 10.47 -7.51
N VAL A 86 4.52 11.15 -8.59
CA VAL A 86 3.10 11.33 -8.95
C VAL A 86 2.42 9.98 -9.18
N ILE A 87 3.03 9.09 -9.98
CA ILE A 87 2.50 7.75 -10.23
C ILE A 87 2.30 6.95 -8.93
N SER A 88 3.30 6.94 -8.05
CA SER A 88 3.21 6.25 -6.75
C SER A 88 2.08 6.80 -5.88
N ASN A 89 1.88 8.12 -5.86
CA ASN A 89 0.78 8.73 -5.12
C ASN A 89 -0.60 8.40 -5.72
N LEU A 90 -0.72 8.36 -7.05
CA LEU A 90 -1.95 7.96 -7.72
C LEU A 90 -2.34 6.51 -7.40
N ARG A 91 -1.36 5.60 -7.38
CA ARG A 91 -1.54 4.20 -6.98
C ARG A 91 -1.98 4.09 -5.53
N LEU A 92 -1.28 4.76 -4.63
CA LEU A 92 -1.63 4.78 -3.21
C LEU A 92 -3.04 5.33 -3.00
N ALA A 93 -3.41 6.41 -3.69
CA ALA A 93 -4.74 6.99 -3.60
C ALA A 93 -5.83 6.04 -4.14
N ALA A 94 -5.55 5.32 -5.23
CA ALA A 94 -6.45 4.30 -5.74
C ALA A 94 -6.67 3.15 -4.75
N MET A 95 -5.60 2.67 -4.13
CA MET A 95 -5.68 1.61 -3.11
C MET A 95 -6.39 2.09 -1.84
N LYS A 96 -6.08 3.28 -1.33
CA LYS A 96 -6.81 3.88 -0.21
C LYS A 96 -8.31 3.88 -0.49
N ARG A 97 -8.74 4.35 -1.67
CA ARG A 97 -10.16 4.32 -2.05
C ARG A 97 -10.74 2.91 -2.07
N ALA A 98 -10.02 1.94 -2.63
CA ALA A 98 -10.49 0.56 -2.66
C ALA A 98 -10.70 0.00 -1.25
N LEU A 99 -9.78 0.29 -0.32
CA LEU A 99 -9.85 -0.14 1.08
C LEU A 99 -10.96 0.60 1.86
N PHE A 100 -11.11 1.92 1.67
CA PHE A 100 -12.16 2.70 2.34
C PHE A 100 -13.56 2.43 1.79
N VAL A 101 -13.70 1.99 0.54
CA VAL A 101 -14.98 1.50 -0.02
C VAL A 101 -15.27 0.07 0.44
N ALA A 102 -14.24 -0.75 0.67
CA ALA A 102 -14.37 -2.15 1.08
C ALA A 102 -14.46 -2.35 2.61
N ALA A 103 -14.21 -1.33 3.42
CA ALA A 103 -14.39 -1.43 4.86
C ALA A 103 -15.90 -1.44 5.19
N PRO A 104 -16.49 -2.55 5.66
CA PRO A 104 -17.75 -2.43 6.39
C PRO A 104 -17.49 -1.54 7.61
N ALA A 105 -18.47 -0.71 7.97
CA ALA A 105 -18.42 0.10 9.18
C ALA A 105 -18.02 -0.82 10.35
N GLN A 106 -16.77 -0.70 10.81
CA GLN A 106 -16.38 -1.37 12.04
C GLN A 106 -17.10 -0.61 13.14
N ASP A 107 -18.13 -1.25 13.70
CA ASP A 107 -18.79 -0.82 14.91
C ASP A 107 -17.70 -0.67 15.98
N VAL A 108 -17.50 0.56 16.42
CA VAL A 108 -16.49 0.91 17.41
C VAL A 108 -17.03 0.43 18.75
N THR A 109 -16.89 -0.87 19.02
CA THR A 109 -17.18 -1.39 20.35
C THR A 109 -16.23 -0.73 21.34
N GLU A 110 -16.85 -0.16 22.37
CA GLU A 110 -16.27 0.76 23.33
C GLU A 110 -14.93 0.33 23.92
N PRO A 111 -14.09 1.30 24.35
CA PRO A 111 -12.84 1.01 25.02
C PRO A 111 -13.07 0.11 26.24
N HIS A 112 -12.46 -1.07 26.22
CA HIS A 112 -12.26 -1.92 27.39
C HIS A 112 -11.61 -1.07 28.50
N THR A 113 -12.38 -0.78 29.54
CA THR A 113 -11.93 -0.10 30.74
C THR A 113 -10.84 -0.92 31.41
N ALA A 114 -9.59 -0.47 31.27
CA ALA A 114 -8.42 -0.98 31.99
C ALA A 114 -8.44 -0.54 33.47
N ALA A 115 -9.47 -0.94 34.20
CA ALA A 115 -9.62 -0.65 35.62
C ALA A 115 -10.03 -1.92 36.39
N SER A 116 -9.20 -2.96 36.36
CA SER A 116 -9.35 -4.11 37.28
C SER A 116 -8.06 -4.95 37.50
N GLU A 117 -6.85 -4.41 37.30
CA GLU A 117 -5.60 -5.18 37.54
C GLU A 117 -4.58 -4.42 38.41
N LEU A 118 -5.04 -3.75 39.47
CA LEU A 118 -4.14 -3.18 40.50
C LEU A 118 -4.42 -3.72 41.91
N SER A 119 -5.20 -4.80 42.06
CA SER A 119 -5.42 -5.44 43.36
C SER A 119 -4.45 -6.56 43.71
N GLU A 120 -3.52 -6.97 42.84
CA GLU A 120 -2.67 -8.15 43.08
C GLU A 120 -1.19 -7.90 43.37
N ILE A 121 -0.71 -6.65 43.30
CA ILE A 121 0.68 -6.37 43.71
C ILE A 121 0.69 -6.00 45.19
N GLY A 122 0.63 -7.04 46.03
CA GLY A 122 0.80 -6.94 47.47
C GLY A 122 2.20 -6.46 47.85
N VAL A 123 2.38 -5.14 47.97
CA VAL A 123 3.52 -4.54 48.66
C VAL A 123 3.09 -4.29 50.11
N ARG A 124 3.52 -5.16 51.02
CA ARG A 124 3.43 -4.92 52.47
C ARG A 124 4.42 -3.83 52.87
N ALA A 125 3.94 -2.96 53.75
CA ALA A 125 4.64 -1.82 54.36
C ALA A 125 5.91 -2.22 55.13
#